data_AF-A0A961KDQ0-F1
#
_entry.id   AF-A0A961KDQ0-F1
#
_cell.length_a   1.000
_cell.length_b   1.000
_cell.length_c   1.000
_cell.angle_alpha   90.00
_cell.angle_beta   90.00
_cell.angle_gamma   90.00
#
_symmetry.space_group_name_H-M   'P 1'
#
loop_
_entity.id
_entity.type
_entity.pdbx_description
1 polymer ?
#
loop_
_entity_poly.entity_id
_entity_poly.type
_entity_poly.pdbx_seq_one_letter_code
_entity_poly.pdbx_strand_id
1 'polypeptide(L)' 'VTMMLVEQNAAVALDLADHGYVMELGRIVMADTAEKLAASEDIQSFYLGHANEGARGERRWKKRKTWR' A
#
# COMPACT_ATOMS: atom_id res chain seq x y z
N VAL A 1 -19.60 -11.74 12.40
CA VAL A 1 -18.95 -10.75 13.28
C VAL A 1 -18.06 -9.90 12.40
N THR A 2 -18.06 -8.59 12.58
CA THR A 2 -17.24 -7.66 11.77
C THR A 2 -16.23 -7.00 12.69
N MET A 3 -14.99 -6.88 12.24
CA MET A 3 -13.89 -6.26 12.99
C MET A 3 -13.15 -5.26 12.11
N MET A 4 -12.58 -4.24 12.74
CA MET A 4 -11.66 -3.30 12.12
C MET A 4 -10.38 -3.31 12.93
N LEU A 5 -9.24 -3.43 12.24
CA LEU A 5 -7.91 -3.38 12.84
C LEU A 5 -7.12 -2.25 12.21
N VAL A 6 -6.13 -1.76 12.95
CA VAL A 6 -5.20 -0.74 12.46
C VAL A 6 -3.80 -1.26 12.71
N GLU A 7 -3.00 -1.28 11.66
CA GLU A 7 -1.66 -1.83 11.70
C GLU A 7 -0.66 -0.94 10.97
N GLN A 8 0.58 -0.95 11.46
CA GLN A 8 1.70 -0.28 10.77
C GLN A 8 2.31 -1.19 9.71
N ASN A 9 2.21 -2.52 9.90
CA ASN A 9 2.64 -3.49 8.92
C ASN A 9 1.51 -3.76 7.90
N ALA A 10 1.57 -3.05 6.76
CA ALA A 10 0.57 -3.17 5.71
C ALA A 10 0.47 -4.59 5.13
N ALA A 11 1.55 -5.36 5.11
CA ALA A 11 1.52 -6.73 4.58
C ALA A 11 0.62 -7.63 5.42
N VAL A 12 0.80 -7.58 6.75
CA VAL A 12 -0.03 -8.35 7.69
C VAL A 12 -1.48 -7.86 7.68
N ALA A 13 -1.68 -6.54 7.61
CA ALA A 13 -3.01 -5.97 7.55
C ALA A 13 -3.81 -6.43 6.33
N LEU A 14 -3.17 -6.45 5.15
CA LEU A 14 -3.80 -6.85 3.89
C LEU A 14 -3.97 -8.36 3.76
N ASP A 15 -3.12 -9.17 4.39
CA ASP A 15 -3.26 -10.64 4.41
C ASP A 15 -4.50 -11.09 5.22
N LEU A 16 -4.85 -10.33 6.27
CA LEU A 16 -5.97 -10.68 7.17
C LEU A 16 -7.31 -10.03 6.80
N ALA A 17 -7.30 -8.91 6.05
CA ALA A 17 -8.49 -8.10 5.82
C ALA A 17 -9.20 -8.43 4.51
N ASP A 18 -10.53 -8.25 4.47
CA ASP A 18 -11.30 -8.28 3.22
C ASP A 18 -11.16 -6.95 2.43
N HIS A 19 -11.08 -5.84 3.15
CA HIS A 19 -10.99 -4.48 2.62
C HIS A 19 -9.91 -3.68 3.35
N GLY A 20 -9.24 -2.79 2.63
CA GLY A 20 -8.21 -1.93 3.20
C GLY A 20 -8.46 -0.45 2.95
N TYR A 21 -7.97 0.37 3.87
CA TYR A 21 -7.94 1.82 3.76
C TYR A 21 -6.54 2.28 4.12
N VAL A 22 -5.88 2.99 3.20
CA VAL A 22 -4.54 3.52 3.41
C VAL A 22 -4.64 4.97 3.82
N MET A 23 -4.07 5.31 4.97
CA MET A 23 -4.12 6.65 5.55
C MET A 23 -2.75 7.29 5.59
N GLU A 24 -2.65 8.51 5.06
CA GLU A 24 -1.46 9.37 5.16
C GLU A 24 -1.87 10.74 5.69
N LEU A 25 -1.17 11.22 6.72
CA LEU A 25 -1.37 12.57 7.29
C LEU A 25 -2.84 12.87 7.62
N GLY A 26 -3.56 11.88 8.16
CA GLY A 26 -4.97 12.00 8.54
C GLY A 26 -5.96 11.95 7.38
N ARG A 27 -5.55 11.56 6.18
CA ARG A 27 -6.43 11.41 5.00
C ARG A 27 -6.34 10.00 4.44
N ILE A 28 -7.48 9.44 4.02
CA ILE A 28 -7.50 8.19 3.24
C ILE A 28 -7.05 8.54 1.83
N VAL A 29 -5.94 7.93 1.39
CA VAL A 29 -5.36 8.14 0.07
C VAL A 29 -5.68 7.01 -0.90
N MET A 30 -6.06 5.84 -0.39
CA MET A 30 -6.52 4.69 -1.17
C MET A 30 -7.51 3.85 -0.37
N ALA A 31 -8.49 3.27 -1.05
CA ALA A 31 -9.44 2.31 -0.48
C ALA A 31 -9.90 1.33 -1.57
N ASP A 32 -9.77 0.04 -1.32
CA ASP A 32 -10.28 -1.02 -2.20
C ASP A 32 -10.33 -2.36 -1.43
N THR A 33 -10.61 -3.47 -2.13
CA THR A 33 -10.39 -4.81 -1.57
C THR A 33 -8.92 -5.02 -1.23
N ALA A 34 -8.63 -5.83 -0.22
CA ALA A 34 -7.24 -6.08 0.19
C ALA A 34 -6.41 -6.68 -0.96
N GLU A 35 -7.02 -7.54 -1.77
CA GLU A 35 -6.40 -8.13 -2.97
C GLU A 35 -5.95 -7.06 -3.97
N LYS A 36 -6.81 -6.09 -4.31
CA LYS A 36 -6.47 -5.03 -5.26
C LYS A 36 -5.44 -4.06 -4.70
N LEU A 37 -5.50 -3.78 -3.39
CA LEU A 37 -4.49 -2.96 -2.73
C LEU A 37 -3.13 -3.68 -2.72
N ALA A 38 -3.07 -4.98 -2.44
CA ALA A 38 -1.84 -5.76 -2.49
C ALA A 38 -1.25 -5.85 -3.91
N ALA A 39 -2.11 -5.86 -4.94
CA ALA A 39 -1.72 -5.86 -6.35
C ALA A 39 -1.30 -4.47 -6.89
N SER A 40 -1.55 -3.38 -6.14
CA SER A 40 -1.20 -2.03 -6.57
C SER A 40 0.31 -1.81 -6.58
N GLU A 41 0.86 -1.35 -7.71
CA GLU A 41 2.30 -1.05 -7.84
C GLU A 41 2.80 -0.05 -6.78
N ASP A 42 1.98 0.96 -6.46
CA ASP A 42 2.34 1.96 -5.48
C ASP A 42 2.30 1.38 -4.06
N ILE A 43 1.32 0.53 -3.72
CA ILE A 43 1.29 -0.14 -2.42
C ILE A 43 2.50 -1.06 -2.25
N GLN A 44 2.80 -1.82 -3.30
CA GLN A 44 3.96 -2.69 -3.37
C GLN A 44 5.27 -1.92 -3.18
N SER A 45 5.40 -0.77 -3.84
CA SER A 45 6.61 0.05 -3.80
C SER A 45 6.79 0.79 -2.47
N PHE A 46 5.72 1.31 -1.86
CA PHE A 46 5.81 2.18 -0.69
C PHE A 46 5.61 1.47 0.65
N TYR A 47 4.84 0.38 0.69
CA TYR A 47 4.44 -0.26 1.95
C TYR A 47 4.82 -1.75 2.06
N LEU A 48 4.94 -2.47 0.94
CA LEU A 48 5.28 -3.92 0.96
C LEU A 48 6.74 -4.22 0.60
N GLY A 49 7.51 -3.21 0.19
CA GLY A 49 8.93 -3.37 -0.08
C GLY A 49 9.27 -4.14 -1.37
N HIS A 50 8.29 -4.37 -2.25
CA HIS A 50 8.52 -4.92 -3.59
C HIS A 50 9.08 -3.83 -4.50
N ALA A 51 10.38 -3.54 -4.34
CA ALA A 51 11.13 -2.87 -5.39
C ALA A 51 11.31 -3.88 -6.53
N ASN A 52 10.71 -3.61 -7.69
CA ASN A 52 11.07 -4.30 -8.94
C ASN A 52 12.60 -4.48 -8.98
N GLU A 53 13.07 -5.73 -8.98
CA GLU A 53 14.50 -6.06 -8.79
C GLU A 53 15.42 -5.42 -9.85
N GLY A 54 14.86 -4.90 -10.95
CA GLY A 54 15.56 -4.16 -12.00
C GLY A 54 15.81 -2.66 -11.73
N ALA A 55 15.28 -2.05 -10.67
CA ALA A 55 15.30 -0.59 -10.48
C ALA A 55 16.33 -0.08 -9.43
N ARG A 56 17.36 -0.87 -9.09
CA ARG A 56 18.37 -0.45 -8.09
C ARG A 56 19.22 0.75 -8.51
N GLY A 57 19.18 1.19 -9.78
CA GLY A 57 20.03 2.27 -10.29
C GLY A 57 19.33 3.60 -10.56
N GLU A 58 18.06 3.61 -10.98
CA GLU A 58 17.47 4.82 -11.57
C GLU A 58 16.19 5.26 -10.87
N ARG A 59 16.34 6.31 -10.04
CA ARG A 59 15.28 7.28 -9.65
C ARG A 59 14.26 6.84 -8.59
N ARG A 60 14.76 6.45 -7.41
CA ARG A 60 13.96 6.32 -6.16
C ARG A 60 13.23 7.61 -5.72
N TRP A 61 13.65 8.78 -6.22
CA TRP A 61 13.18 10.10 -5.77
C TRP A 61 12.33 10.87 -6.81
N LYS A 62 12.03 10.28 -7.99
CA LYS A 62 11.25 10.96 -9.04
C LYS A 62 9.85 10.40 -9.31
N LYS A 63 9.47 9.24 -8.77
CA LYS A 63 8.08 8.79 -8.84
C LYS A 63 7.26 9.58 -7.82
N ARG A 64 6.71 10.71 -8.25
CA ARG A 64 5.72 11.47 -7.47
C ARG A 64 4.51 10.56 -7.30
N LYS A 65 4.10 10.33 -6.04
CA LYS A 65 2.82 9.69 -5.70
C LYS A 65 1.71 10.35 -6.53
N THR A 66 1.02 9.58 -7.36
CA THR A 66 0.04 10.08 -8.33
C THR A 66 -1.39 10.15 -7.80
N TRP A 67 -1.58 9.92 -6.49
CA TRP A 67 -2.88 9.99 -5.85
C TRP A 67 -3.44 11.42 -5.88
N ARG A 68 -4.56 11.58 -6.57
CA ARG A 68 -5.53 12.68 -6.42
C ARG A 68 -6.86 12.08 -6.05
#